data_AF-M1J5K7-F1
#
_entry.id   AF-M1J5K7-F1
#
_cell.length_a   1.000
_cell.length_b   1.000
_cell.length_c   1.000
_cell.angle_alpha   90.00
_cell.angle_beta   90.00
_cell.angle_gamma   90.00
#
_symmetry.space_group_name_H-M   'P 1'
#
loop_
_entity.id
_entity.type
_entity.pdbx_description
1 polymer ?
#
loop_
_entity_poly.entity_id
_entity_poly.type
_entity_poly.pdbx_seq_one_letter_code
_entity_poly.pdbx_strand_id
1 'polypeptide(L)'
;MINDAKFYDKLIAFFFETENCTNCEDLYNKILKLTISQKYYFLRANANEYLFYTVRFSRGVVPSIGIINTSGELIGIIESENIDYIQAKLREIYDNRNKIKGFKIDKITTTREINTADFYEVVNYALDGGQLDFRGAQFLRFYAKIHKEYEKVLERALPLDPFAEYVLTGKKPDVEHYYTSTLAISTILGLFNDDVISKLLERINSDGSVYRSIRKEVNGLLIDQALVGQALLRVYKKTWDQKYLDLAMKVYTYIKDNLKGDLGFRDIKPLDEVTKEEFYEPISNSETAIFLSQLWSVNNDETYLLEAKKAMEASYTIGGNDIRVIPRVAIAYLKINELIKSREEIKDDIRVEVMKEISCEDKDAVVYKGKCVKIDEVQSEL
;
A
#
# COMPACT_ATOMS: atom_id res chain seq x y z
N MET A 1 -16.77 12.72 19.20
CA MET A 1 -17.51 11.80 18.31
C MET A 1 -18.10 10.60 19.06
N ILE A 2 -17.33 9.58 19.46
CA ILE A 2 -17.91 8.37 20.10
C ILE A 2 -18.60 8.68 21.44
N ASN A 3 -18.00 9.55 22.26
CA ASN A 3 -18.62 9.99 23.51
C ASN A 3 -19.94 10.74 23.28
N ASP A 4 -20.01 11.55 22.22
CA ASP A 4 -21.24 12.26 21.84
C ASP A 4 -22.29 11.26 21.33
N ALA A 5 -21.90 10.33 20.46
CA ALA A 5 -22.75 9.24 19.98
C ALA A 5 -23.37 8.45 21.13
N LYS A 6 -22.56 8.13 22.15
CA LYS A 6 -23.00 7.46 23.38
C LYS A 6 -23.96 8.32 24.20
N PHE A 7 -23.69 9.62 24.34
CA PHE A 7 -24.54 10.55 25.09
C PHE A 7 -25.93 10.72 24.45
N TYR A 8 -26.00 10.78 23.12
CA TYR A 8 -27.25 11.01 22.40
C TYR A 8 -27.96 9.72 21.90
N ASP A 9 -27.48 8.53 22.30
CA ASP A 9 -27.94 7.21 21.81
C ASP A 9 -28.06 7.15 20.28
N LYS A 10 -27.01 7.62 19.60
CA LYS A 10 -26.88 7.61 18.15
C LYS A 10 -25.80 6.64 17.69
N LEU A 11 -26.02 6.04 16.52
CA LEU A 11 -24.98 5.35 15.77
C LEU A 11 -24.14 6.36 14.98
N ILE A 12 -22.94 5.99 14.54
CA ILE A 12 -22.14 6.83 13.64
C ILE A 12 -22.15 6.19 12.26
N ALA A 13 -22.35 7.00 11.22
CA ALA A 13 -22.40 6.56 9.84
C ALA A 13 -21.35 7.33 9.02
N PHE A 14 -20.37 6.63 8.47
CA PHE A 14 -19.40 7.16 7.52
C PHE A 14 -19.93 6.99 6.11
N PHE A 15 -20.30 8.08 5.45
CA PHE A 15 -20.58 8.12 4.03
C PHE A 15 -19.26 8.29 3.27
N PHE A 16 -18.86 7.22 2.57
CA PHE A 16 -17.65 7.18 1.77
C PHE A 16 -17.94 7.58 0.33
N GLU A 17 -17.14 8.51 -0.17
CA GLU A 17 -17.19 9.01 -1.54
C GLU A 17 -15.79 9.10 -2.18
N THR A 18 -15.74 9.40 -3.47
CA THR A 18 -14.50 9.71 -4.19
C THR A 18 -14.71 10.93 -5.08
N GLU A 19 -13.62 11.53 -5.55
CA GLU A 19 -13.60 12.62 -6.53
C GLU A 19 -14.43 12.29 -7.79
N ASN A 20 -14.42 11.02 -8.20
CA ASN A 20 -15.08 10.56 -9.41
C ASN A 20 -16.58 10.26 -9.22
N CYS A 21 -17.09 10.39 -7.99
CA CYS A 21 -18.48 10.07 -7.68
C CYS A 21 -19.40 11.26 -7.96
N THR A 22 -19.91 11.34 -9.19
CA THR A 22 -20.70 12.49 -9.68
C THR A 22 -22.04 12.70 -8.96
N ASN A 23 -22.61 11.64 -8.37
CA ASN A 23 -23.90 11.67 -7.67
C ASN A 23 -23.78 11.66 -6.13
N CYS A 24 -22.58 11.53 -5.57
CA CYS A 24 -22.38 11.40 -4.12
C CYS A 24 -22.89 12.60 -3.33
N GLU A 25 -22.71 13.82 -3.85
CA GLU A 25 -23.19 15.05 -3.20
C GLU A 25 -24.73 15.05 -3.06
N ASP A 26 -25.44 14.80 -4.14
CA ASP A 26 -26.91 14.78 -4.14
C ASP A 26 -27.45 13.63 -3.27
N LEU A 27 -26.83 12.45 -3.37
CA LEU A 27 -27.18 11.30 -2.55
C LEU A 27 -27.01 11.59 -1.05
N TYR A 28 -25.85 12.14 -0.65
CA TYR A 28 -25.59 12.51 0.75
C TYR A 28 -26.63 13.50 1.28
N ASN A 29 -26.95 14.54 0.50
CA ASN A 29 -27.96 15.53 0.86
C ASN A 29 -29.37 14.94 0.98
N LYS A 30 -29.73 13.96 0.14
CA LYS A 30 -31.00 13.21 0.27
C LYS A 30 -31.02 12.35 1.53
N ILE A 31 -29.91 11.67 1.84
CA ILE A 31 -29.78 10.85 3.05
C ILE A 31 -29.97 11.72 4.30
N LEU A 32 -29.33 12.89 4.39
CA LEU A 32 -29.45 13.77 5.54
C LEU A 32 -30.90 14.26 5.82
N LYS A 33 -31.75 14.30 4.79
CA LYS A 33 -33.17 14.70 4.90
C LYS A 33 -34.10 13.57 5.37
N LEU A 34 -33.63 12.33 5.41
CA LEU A 34 -34.44 11.20 5.89
C LEU A 34 -34.73 11.33 7.39
N THR A 35 -35.95 11.01 7.82
CA THR A 35 -36.30 11.05 9.26
C THR A 35 -35.41 10.14 10.11
N ILE A 36 -35.03 8.97 9.56
CA ILE A 36 -34.15 8.02 10.26
C ILE A 36 -32.75 8.59 10.51
N SER A 37 -32.30 9.55 9.69
CA SER A 37 -30.95 10.11 9.80
C SER A 37 -30.70 10.88 11.09
N GLN A 38 -31.75 11.33 11.77
CA GLN A 38 -31.63 11.95 13.11
C GLN A 38 -31.08 10.99 14.17
N LYS A 39 -31.17 9.67 13.94
CA LYS A 39 -30.64 8.61 14.81
C LYS A 39 -29.16 8.30 14.58
N TYR A 40 -28.54 8.98 13.62
CA TYR A 40 -27.15 8.79 13.24
C TYR A 40 -26.35 10.10 13.35
N TYR A 41 -25.06 9.97 13.61
CA TYR A 41 -24.05 10.98 13.31
C TYR A 41 -23.45 10.66 11.94
N PHE A 42 -23.87 11.41 10.92
CA PHE A 42 -23.30 11.27 9.59
C PHE A 42 -22.00 12.05 9.46
N LEU A 43 -20.96 11.34 9.05
CA LEU A 43 -19.68 11.89 8.66
C LEU A 43 -19.45 11.58 7.19
N ARG A 44 -19.00 12.59 6.45
CA ARG A 44 -18.60 12.45 5.07
C ARG A 44 -17.10 12.25 5.01
N ALA A 45 -16.66 11.22 4.29
CA ALA A 45 -15.25 10.90 4.16
C ALA A 45 -14.90 10.61 2.69
N ASN A 46 -13.89 11.30 2.19
CA ASN A 46 -13.28 10.91 0.93
C ASN A 46 -12.52 9.59 1.14
N ALA A 47 -12.97 8.52 0.51
CA ALA A 47 -12.48 7.16 0.69
C ALA A 47 -10.99 7.02 0.34
N ASN A 48 -10.55 7.80 -0.65
CA ASN A 48 -9.17 7.82 -1.07
C ASN A 48 -8.30 8.63 -0.11
N GLU A 49 -8.75 9.74 0.47
CA GLU A 49 -7.97 10.55 1.41
C GLU A 49 -7.91 9.92 2.82
N TYR A 50 -9.05 9.44 3.34
CA TYR A 50 -9.19 8.87 4.67
C TYR A 50 -9.08 7.33 4.67
N LEU A 51 -8.02 6.82 4.04
CA LEU A 51 -7.84 5.38 3.78
C LEU A 51 -7.98 4.53 5.05
N PHE A 52 -7.48 5.02 6.19
CA PHE A 52 -7.54 4.34 7.48
C PHE A 52 -8.98 4.11 7.99
N TYR A 53 -9.96 4.94 7.62
CA TYR A 53 -11.37 4.62 7.88
C TYR A 53 -11.95 3.70 6.81
N THR A 54 -11.59 3.94 5.54
CA THR A 54 -12.08 3.14 4.40
C THR A 54 -11.76 1.66 4.56
N VAL A 55 -10.53 1.31 4.93
CA VAL A 55 -10.10 -0.09 5.12
C VAL A 55 -10.78 -0.78 6.29
N ARG A 56 -11.30 0.00 7.26
CA ARG A 56 -11.98 -0.53 8.46
C ARG A 56 -13.49 -0.65 8.25
N PHE A 57 -14.09 0.26 7.50
CA PHE A 57 -15.55 0.48 7.48
C PHE A 57 -16.20 0.41 6.09
N SER A 58 -15.45 0.02 5.07
CA SER A 58 -15.95 -0.20 3.71
C SER A 58 -15.34 -1.48 3.13
N ARG A 59 -15.96 -1.99 2.06
CA ARG A 59 -15.40 -3.06 1.21
C ARG A 59 -14.70 -2.52 -0.03
N GLY A 60 -14.43 -1.20 -0.07
CA GLY A 60 -13.83 -0.54 -1.23
C GLY A 60 -14.83 -0.19 -2.34
N VAL A 61 -16.13 -0.30 -2.07
CA VAL A 61 -17.21 0.13 -2.98
C VAL A 61 -17.62 1.55 -2.62
N VAL A 62 -17.79 2.40 -3.64
CA VAL A 62 -18.16 3.81 -3.49
C VAL A 62 -19.33 4.14 -4.44
N PRO A 63 -20.39 4.82 -3.97
CA PRO A 63 -20.63 5.25 -2.59
C PRO A 63 -20.92 4.08 -1.65
N SER A 64 -20.57 4.25 -0.37
CA SER A 64 -20.95 3.32 0.70
C SER A 64 -21.17 4.01 2.03
N ILE A 65 -21.94 3.37 2.92
CA ILE A 65 -22.18 3.83 4.29
C ILE A 65 -21.69 2.76 5.27
N GLY A 66 -20.59 3.03 5.96
CA GLY A 66 -20.12 2.21 7.08
C GLY A 66 -20.76 2.67 8.39
N ILE A 67 -21.40 1.78 9.12
CA ILE A 67 -22.13 2.11 10.35
C ILE A 67 -21.43 1.47 11.55
N ILE A 68 -21.03 2.30 12.50
CA ILE A 68 -20.37 1.86 13.73
C ILE A 68 -21.27 2.10 14.95
N ASN A 69 -21.16 1.19 15.93
CA ASN A 69 -21.80 1.35 17.22
C ASN A 69 -20.99 2.27 18.15
N THR A 70 -21.51 2.56 19.34
CA THR A 70 -20.87 3.44 20.33
C THR A 70 -19.62 2.82 20.98
N SER A 71 -19.30 1.57 20.65
CA SER A 71 -18.07 0.89 21.05
C SER A 71 -17.00 0.92 19.95
N GLY A 72 -17.28 1.57 18.81
CA GLY A 72 -16.37 1.65 17.66
C GLY A 72 -16.40 0.42 16.73
N GLU A 73 -17.35 -0.50 16.93
CA GLU A 73 -17.45 -1.73 16.15
C GLU A 73 -18.33 -1.53 14.92
N LEU A 74 -17.92 -2.08 13.78
CA LEU A 74 -18.68 -2.03 12.55
C LEU A 74 -19.90 -2.97 12.65
N ILE A 75 -21.11 -2.43 12.51
CA ILE A 75 -22.36 -3.20 12.61
C ILE A 75 -23.14 -3.25 11.29
N GLY A 76 -22.69 -2.55 10.25
CA GLY A 76 -23.32 -2.65 8.93
C GLY A 76 -22.59 -1.86 7.87
N ILE A 77 -22.72 -2.32 6.62
CA ILE A 77 -22.27 -1.61 5.42
C ILE A 77 -23.47 -1.54 4.47
N ILE A 78 -23.74 -0.36 3.92
CA ILE A 78 -24.74 -0.15 2.88
C ILE A 78 -24.02 0.30 1.61
N GLU A 79 -24.14 -0.48 0.55
CA GLU A 79 -23.57 -0.20 -0.77
C GLU A 79 -24.73 -0.05 -1.76
N SER A 80 -25.25 1.17 -1.88
CA SER A 80 -26.39 1.47 -2.73
C SER A 80 -26.52 2.97 -2.96
N GLU A 81 -27.00 3.33 -4.14
CA GLU A 81 -27.42 4.69 -4.48
C GLU A 81 -28.94 4.89 -4.35
N ASN A 82 -29.69 3.81 -4.11
CA ASN A 82 -31.14 3.85 -4.00
C ASN A 82 -31.55 4.36 -2.61
N ILE A 83 -32.17 5.54 -2.56
CA ILE A 83 -32.54 6.21 -1.32
C ILE A 83 -33.55 5.42 -0.47
N ASP A 84 -34.50 4.72 -1.09
CA ASP A 84 -35.50 3.92 -0.38
C ASP A 84 -34.87 2.70 0.27
N TYR A 85 -33.94 2.06 -0.45
CA TYR A 85 -33.15 0.94 0.07
C TYR A 85 -32.27 1.39 1.24
N ILE A 86 -31.55 2.51 1.09
CA ILE A 86 -30.73 3.10 2.16
C ILE A 86 -31.60 3.39 3.39
N GLN A 87 -32.75 4.04 3.21
CA GLN A 87 -33.67 4.32 4.31
C GLN A 87 -34.11 3.04 5.03
N ALA A 88 -34.52 2.01 4.28
CA ALA A 88 -34.96 0.74 4.84
C ALA A 88 -33.84 0.07 5.66
N LYS A 89 -32.62 0.07 5.14
CA LYS A 89 -31.45 -0.53 5.81
C LYS A 89 -30.99 0.25 7.03
N LEU A 90 -31.01 1.57 7.00
CA LEU A 90 -30.76 2.39 8.18
C LEU A 90 -31.77 2.07 9.30
N ARG A 91 -33.07 1.97 8.97
CA ARG A 91 -34.09 1.58 9.97
C ARG A 91 -33.82 0.20 10.56
N GLU A 92 -33.60 -0.79 9.69
CA GLU A 92 -33.32 -2.17 10.09
C GLU A 92 -32.11 -2.26 11.05
N ILE A 93 -31.03 -1.55 10.74
CA ILE A 93 -29.80 -1.55 11.55
C ILE A 93 -30.04 -0.85 12.88
N TYR A 94 -30.68 0.32 12.89
CA TYR A 94 -30.94 1.06 14.13
C TYR A 94 -31.85 0.28 15.08
N ASP A 95 -32.93 -0.31 14.57
CA ASP A 95 -33.92 -1.04 15.36
C ASP A 95 -33.32 -2.34 15.95
N ASN A 96 -32.38 -2.96 15.24
CA ASN A 96 -31.70 -4.17 15.68
C ASN A 96 -30.31 -3.93 16.30
N ARG A 97 -29.90 -2.67 16.54
CA ARG A 97 -28.51 -2.32 16.93
C ARG A 97 -27.94 -3.10 18.12
N ASN A 98 -28.78 -3.45 19.10
CA ASN A 98 -28.37 -4.19 20.30
C ASN A 98 -28.24 -5.71 20.07
N LYS A 99 -28.76 -6.22 18.94
CA LYS A 99 -28.70 -7.63 18.55
C LYS A 99 -27.62 -7.91 17.50
N ILE A 100 -27.15 -6.88 16.80
CA ILE A 100 -26.11 -7.01 15.80
C ILE A 100 -24.76 -7.15 16.50
N LYS A 101 -24.08 -8.28 16.26
CA LYS A 101 -22.70 -8.47 16.71
C LYS A 101 -21.78 -7.56 15.89
N GLY A 102 -21.08 -6.65 16.57
CA GLY A 102 -20.08 -5.80 15.93
C GLY A 102 -18.90 -6.60 15.38
N PHE A 103 -18.44 -6.22 14.20
CA PHE A 103 -17.18 -6.66 13.62
C PHE A 103 -16.05 -5.80 14.16
N LYS A 104 -14.99 -6.48 14.63
CA LYS A 104 -13.70 -5.89 14.96
C LYS A 104 -12.66 -6.51 14.05
N ILE A 105 -11.68 -5.70 13.69
CA ILE A 105 -10.50 -6.21 12.99
C ILE A 105 -9.77 -7.16 13.94
N ASP A 106 -9.49 -8.35 13.45
CA ASP A 106 -8.79 -9.36 14.22
C ASP A 106 -7.36 -8.88 14.52
N LYS A 107 -7.00 -8.91 15.80
CA LYS A 107 -5.62 -8.69 16.22
C LYS A 107 -4.82 -9.95 15.93
N ILE A 108 -3.79 -9.84 15.08
CA ILE A 108 -2.85 -10.95 14.92
C ILE A 108 -2.06 -11.15 16.22
N THR A 109 -1.84 -12.40 16.59
CA THR A 109 -1.09 -12.79 17.80
C THR A 109 0.25 -13.43 17.47
N THR A 110 0.43 -13.89 16.23
CA THR A 110 1.64 -14.53 15.71
C THR A 110 1.81 -14.20 14.24
N THR A 111 3.03 -14.33 13.72
CA THR A 111 3.33 -14.28 12.30
C THR A 111 3.53 -15.68 11.72
N ARG A 112 3.36 -15.80 10.41
CA ARG A 112 3.62 -17.01 9.63
C ARG A 112 4.87 -16.83 8.79
N GLU A 113 5.66 -17.89 8.67
CA GLU A 113 6.76 -17.95 7.71
C GLU A 113 6.22 -17.95 6.28
N ILE A 114 7.01 -17.38 5.36
CA ILE A 114 6.62 -17.21 3.97
C ILE A 114 6.82 -18.51 3.21
N ASN A 115 5.75 -19.00 2.57
CA ASN A 115 5.84 -20.08 1.61
C ASN A 115 6.08 -19.52 0.21
N THR A 116 7.28 -19.73 -0.34
CA THR A 116 7.63 -19.24 -1.69
C THR A 116 6.80 -19.90 -2.80
N ALA A 117 6.21 -21.08 -2.55
CA ALA A 117 5.31 -21.71 -3.50
C ALA A 117 4.06 -20.86 -3.78
N ASP A 118 3.65 -20.00 -2.84
CA ASP A 118 2.48 -19.13 -3.02
C ASP A 118 2.77 -18.02 -4.06
N PHE A 119 4.03 -17.75 -4.41
CA PHE A 119 4.36 -16.76 -5.43
C PHE A 119 3.88 -17.18 -6.82
N TYR A 120 3.71 -18.49 -7.06
CA TYR A 120 3.14 -19.03 -8.29
C TYR A 120 1.67 -18.61 -8.49
N GLU A 121 0.96 -18.22 -7.42
CA GLU A 121 -0.41 -17.74 -7.52
C GLU A 121 -0.53 -16.46 -8.38
N VAL A 122 0.53 -15.64 -8.46
CA VAL A 122 0.55 -14.48 -9.37
C VAL A 122 0.44 -14.91 -10.83
N VAL A 123 1.11 -16.01 -11.19
CA VAL A 123 1.07 -16.58 -12.54
C VAL A 123 -0.30 -17.21 -12.82
N ASN A 124 -0.82 -18.00 -11.87
CA ASN A 124 -2.14 -18.64 -11.99
C ASN A 124 -3.25 -17.60 -12.17
N TYR A 125 -3.25 -16.57 -11.32
CA TYR A 125 -4.24 -15.50 -11.40
C TYR A 125 -4.19 -14.74 -12.72
N ALA A 126 -2.98 -14.48 -13.27
CA ALA A 126 -2.83 -13.86 -14.58
C ALA A 126 -3.33 -14.77 -15.72
N LEU A 127 -3.05 -16.07 -15.64
CA LEU A 127 -3.52 -17.08 -16.61
C LEU A 127 -5.05 -17.19 -16.65
N ASP A 128 -5.69 -17.00 -15.50
CA ASP A 128 -7.15 -17.01 -15.32
C ASP A 128 -7.83 -15.70 -15.77
N GLY A 129 -7.05 -14.72 -16.26
CA GLY A 129 -7.56 -13.43 -16.72
C GLY A 129 -7.78 -12.42 -15.59
N GLY A 130 -7.19 -12.65 -14.43
CA GLY A 130 -7.16 -11.69 -13.34
C GLY A 130 -6.35 -10.44 -13.70
N GLN A 131 -6.78 -9.28 -13.21
CA GLN A 131 -6.09 -8.00 -13.45
C GLN A 131 -5.00 -7.76 -12.40
N LEU A 132 -3.78 -7.48 -12.86
CA LEU A 132 -2.61 -7.23 -12.01
C LEU A 132 -2.38 -5.73 -11.83
N ASP A 133 -2.08 -5.32 -10.60
CA ASP A 133 -1.55 -3.98 -10.34
C ASP A 133 -0.06 -3.87 -10.75
N PHE A 134 0.52 -2.68 -10.59
CA PHE A 134 1.90 -2.45 -11.02
C PHE A 134 2.93 -3.38 -10.36
N ARG A 135 2.69 -3.87 -9.13
CA ARG A 135 3.59 -4.81 -8.43
C ARG A 135 3.42 -6.22 -8.95
N GLY A 136 2.18 -6.65 -9.17
CA GLY A 136 1.88 -7.91 -9.86
C GLY A 136 2.57 -7.96 -11.23
N ALA A 137 2.45 -6.90 -12.01
CA ALA A 137 3.10 -6.78 -13.32
C ALA A 137 4.65 -6.80 -13.22
N GLN A 138 5.23 -6.10 -12.23
CA GLN A 138 6.68 -6.11 -12.00
C GLN A 138 7.20 -7.50 -11.67
N PHE A 139 6.54 -8.20 -10.74
CA PHE A 139 6.91 -9.55 -10.35
C PHE A 139 6.75 -10.52 -11.52
N LEU A 140 5.63 -10.48 -12.25
CA LEU A 140 5.39 -11.38 -13.38
C LEU A 140 6.44 -11.21 -14.48
N ARG A 141 6.85 -9.97 -14.81
CA ARG A 141 7.92 -9.70 -15.79
C ARG A 141 9.26 -10.28 -15.37
N PHE A 142 9.62 -10.12 -14.10
CA PHE A 142 10.82 -10.73 -13.55
C PHE A 142 10.76 -12.26 -13.61
N TYR A 143 9.65 -12.82 -13.16
CA TYR A 143 9.45 -14.26 -13.06
C TYR A 143 9.52 -14.93 -14.45
N ALA A 144 8.83 -14.36 -15.44
CA ALA A 144 8.87 -14.82 -16.82
C ALA A 144 10.25 -14.70 -17.49
N LYS A 145 11.10 -13.76 -17.04
CA LYS A 145 12.47 -13.63 -17.54
C LYS A 145 13.36 -14.78 -17.06
N ILE A 146 13.13 -15.29 -15.85
CA ILE A 146 13.86 -16.43 -15.28
C ILE A 146 13.32 -17.75 -15.86
N HIS A 147 11.99 -17.89 -15.85
CA HIS A 147 11.28 -19.09 -16.29
C HIS A 147 10.60 -18.81 -17.64
N LYS A 148 11.35 -19.03 -18.71
CA LYS A 148 10.96 -18.67 -20.09
C LYS A 148 9.65 -19.32 -20.54
N GLU A 149 9.26 -20.44 -19.95
CA GLU A 149 7.96 -21.08 -20.17
C GLU A 149 6.77 -20.16 -19.85
N TYR A 150 6.95 -19.17 -18.97
CA TYR A 150 5.91 -18.20 -18.59
C TYR A 150 5.97 -16.90 -19.40
N GLU A 151 6.86 -16.75 -20.39
CA GLU A 151 6.87 -15.57 -21.27
C GLU A 151 5.51 -15.34 -21.95
N LYS A 152 4.82 -16.43 -22.33
CA LYS A 152 3.47 -16.37 -22.94
C LYS A 152 2.39 -15.83 -21.99
N VAL A 153 2.61 -15.87 -20.67
CA VAL A 153 1.67 -15.32 -19.70
C VAL A 153 1.64 -13.80 -19.78
N LEU A 154 2.76 -13.15 -20.13
CA LEU A 154 2.84 -11.69 -20.29
C LEU A 154 1.89 -11.17 -21.38
N GLU A 155 1.67 -11.95 -22.45
CA GLU A 155 0.75 -11.58 -23.53
C GLU A 155 -0.73 -11.62 -23.11
N ARG A 156 -1.05 -12.35 -22.03
CA ARG A 156 -2.41 -12.52 -21.51
C ARG A 156 -2.68 -11.69 -20.26
N ALA A 157 -1.64 -11.17 -19.62
CA ALA A 157 -1.76 -10.39 -18.39
C ALA A 157 -2.57 -9.11 -18.64
N LEU A 158 -3.61 -8.90 -17.82
CA LEU A 158 -4.44 -7.71 -17.90
C LEU A 158 -4.01 -6.68 -16.84
N PRO A 159 -3.83 -5.40 -17.19
CA PRO A 159 -3.52 -4.37 -16.22
C PRO A 159 -4.77 -3.99 -15.41
N LEU A 160 -4.60 -3.81 -14.10
CA LEU A 160 -5.60 -3.22 -13.20
C LEU A 160 -5.56 -1.68 -13.23
N ASP A 161 -4.37 -1.12 -13.42
CA ASP A 161 -4.12 0.32 -13.35
C ASP A 161 -3.17 0.79 -14.47
N PRO A 162 -3.09 2.11 -14.76
CA PRO A 162 -2.21 2.65 -15.81
C PRO A 162 -0.72 2.35 -15.60
N PHE A 163 -0.25 2.21 -14.36
CA PHE A 163 1.14 1.86 -14.09
C PHE A 163 1.42 0.40 -14.40
N ALA A 164 0.47 -0.51 -14.13
CA ALA A 164 0.54 -1.89 -14.58
C ALA A 164 0.58 -1.98 -16.11
N GLU A 165 -0.23 -1.18 -16.82
CA GLU A 165 -0.19 -1.10 -18.30
C GLU A 165 1.20 -0.68 -18.78
N TYR A 166 1.79 0.35 -18.16
CA TYR A 166 3.16 0.76 -18.47
C TYR A 166 4.19 -0.34 -18.22
N VAL A 167 4.09 -1.03 -17.09
CA VAL A 167 5.01 -2.14 -16.78
C VAL A 167 4.86 -3.27 -17.80
N LEU A 168 3.64 -3.63 -18.23
CA LEU A 168 3.45 -4.72 -19.18
C LEU A 168 3.79 -4.34 -20.63
N THR A 169 3.44 -3.13 -21.06
CA THR A 169 3.45 -2.74 -22.49
C THR A 169 4.46 -1.64 -22.84
N GLY A 170 4.98 -0.92 -21.85
CA GLY A 170 5.81 0.28 -22.05
C GLY A 170 5.02 1.54 -22.42
N LYS A 171 3.69 1.46 -22.56
CA LYS A 171 2.83 2.62 -22.84
C LYS A 171 2.81 3.55 -21.61
N LYS A 172 3.30 4.78 -21.79
CA LYS A 172 3.39 5.75 -20.68
C LYS A 172 2.00 6.03 -20.10
N PRO A 173 1.86 6.04 -18.76
CA PRO A 173 0.59 6.32 -18.12
C PRO A 173 0.26 7.81 -18.24
N ASP A 174 -1.02 8.12 -18.48
CA ASP A 174 -1.56 9.46 -18.33
C ASP A 174 -2.26 9.53 -16.97
N VAL A 175 -1.56 10.06 -15.96
CA VAL A 175 -1.99 10.04 -14.57
C VAL A 175 -1.91 11.42 -13.95
N GLU A 176 -2.98 11.82 -13.26
CA GLU A 176 -2.99 13.05 -12.49
C GLU A 176 -2.22 12.88 -11.18
N HIS A 177 -1.31 13.81 -10.89
CA HIS A 177 -0.47 13.82 -9.69
C HIS A 177 -1.18 14.38 -8.46
N TYR A 178 -2.45 14.03 -8.30
CA TYR A 178 -3.30 14.47 -7.20
C TYR A 178 -2.89 13.80 -5.87
N TYR A 179 -2.64 12.49 -5.91
CA TYR A 179 -2.17 11.69 -4.78
C TYR A 179 -0.66 11.51 -4.80
N THR A 180 -0.07 11.48 -3.60
CA THR A 180 1.36 11.26 -3.40
C THR A 180 1.80 9.88 -3.86
N SER A 181 0.94 8.86 -3.70
CA SER A 181 1.20 7.51 -4.22
C SER A 181 1.44 7.51 -5.74
N THR A 182 0.68 8.30 -6.51
CA THR A 182 0.87 8.42 -7.97
C THR A 182 2.23 9.02 -8.31
N LEU A 183 2.63 10.11 -7.63
CA LEU A 183 3.97 10.71 -7.79
C LEU A 183 5.09 9.72 -7.44
N ALA A 184 4.92 8.99 -6.34
CA ALA A 184 5.89 8.02 -5.86
C ALA A 184 6.04 6.84 -6.82
N ILE A 185 4.94 6.25 -7.30
CA ILE A 185 4.96 5.13 -8.26
C ILE A 185 5.57 5.57 -9.59
N SER A 186 5.20 6.74 -10.14
CA SER A 186 5.86 7.33 -11.31
C SER A 186 7.38 7.41 -11.10
N THR A 187 7.81 7.89 -9.93
CA THR A 187 9.23 8.02 -9.60
C THR A 187 9.93 6.66 -9.51
N ILE A 188 9.34 5.69 -8.81
CA ILE A 188 9.85 4.31 -8.68
C ILE A 188 10.07 3.68 -10.07
N LEU A 189 9.13 3.89 -10.99
CA LEU A 189 9.17 3.38 -12.37
C LEU A 189 10.12 4.17 -13.28
N GLY A 190 10.81 5.19 -12.77
CA GLY A 190 11.72 6.03 -13.55
C GLY A 190 11.03 7.06 -14.45
N LEU A 191 9.74 7.29 -14.24
CA LEU A 191 8.91 8.25 -14.98
C LEU A 191 8.85 9.60 -14.25
N PHE A 192 10.01 10.21 -14.00
CA PHE A 192 10.09 11.48 -13.28
C PHE A 192 10.98 12.52 -13.98
N ASN A 193 10.68 13.77 -13.70
CA ASN A 193 11.45 14.96 -14.06
C ASN A 193 11.48 15.90 -12.84
N ASP A 194 12.13 17.06 -12.96
CA ASP A 194 12.27 17.99 -11.83
C ASP A 194 10.94 18.47 -11.25
N ASP A 195 9.88 18.60 -12.06
CA ASP A 195 8.53 18.97 -11.59
C ASP A 195 7.89 17.87 -10.73
N VAL A 196 7.97 16.61 -11.17
CA VAL A 196 7.49 15.45 -10.39
C VAL A 196 8.24 15.36 -9.06
N ILE A 197 9.56 15.55 -9.07
CA ILE A 197 10.36 15.51 -7.84
C ILE A 197 10.03 16.69 -6.93
N SER A 198 9.89 17.91 -7.45
CA SER A 198 9.47 19.07 -6.64
C SER A 198 8.14 18.82 -5.95
N LYS A 199 7.13 18.36 -6.71
CA LYS A 199 5.81 18.01 -6.16
C LYS A 199 5.88 16.91 -5.11
N LEU A 200 6.71 15.88 -5.31
CA LEU A 200 6.92 14.82 -4.32
C LEU A 200 7.51 15.38 -3.02
N LEU A 201 8.53 16.24 -3.13
CA LEU A 201 9.19 16.85 -1.96
C LEU A 201 8.25 17.78 -1.18
N GLU A 202 7.36 18.51 -1.85
CA GLU A 202 6.33 19.34 -1.22
C GLU A 202 5.29 18.56 -0.38
N ARG A 203 5.24 17.23 -0.54
CA ARG A 203 4.38 16.31 0.25
C ARG A 203 5.06 15.82 1.52
N ILE A 204 6.35 16.08 1.72
CA ILE A 204 7.12 15.60 2.86
C ILE A 204 7.26 16.74 3.88
N ASN A 205 6.80 16.51 5.11
CA ASN A 205 6.96 17.45 6.21
C ASN A 205 8.37 17.41 6.82
N SER A 206 8.67 18.44 7.60
CA SER A 206 9.94 18.57 8.31
C SER A 206 10.17 17.53 9.41
N ASP A 207 9.17 16.73 9.80
CA ASP A 207 9.29 15.60 10.72
C ASP A 207 9.39 14.24 10.01
N GLY A 208 9.34 14.23 8.66
CA GLY A 208 9.29 13.01 7.86
C GLY A 208 7.88 12.45 7.65
N SER A 209 6.82 13.10 8.15
CA SER A 209 5.45 12.73 7.80
C SER A 209 5.15 13.05 6.33
N VAL A 210 4.48 12.14 5.63
CA VAL A 210 4.09 12.32 4.22
C VAL A 210 2.59 12.59 4.12
N TYR A 211 2.20 13.67 3.42
CA TYR A 211 0.82 13.94 3.06
C TYR A 211 0.33 12.96 1.99
N ARG A 212 -0.93 12.56 2.10
CA ARG A 212 -1.59 11.67 1.15
C ARG A 212 -1.81 12.29 -0.24
N SER A 213 -2.18 13.57 -0.27
CA SER A 213 -2.56 14.27 -1.49
C SER A 213 -2.23 15.76 -1.46
N ILE A 214 -2.61 16.45 -2.53
CA ILE A 214 -2.56 17.91 -2.60
C ILE A 214 -3.44 18.64 -1.59
N ARG A 215 -4.51 18.02 -1.08
CA ARG A 215 -5.37 18.61 -0.06
C ARG A 215 -4.67 18.77 1.29
N LYS A 216 -3.66 17.93 1.57
CA LYS A 216 -2.95 17.92 2.85
C LYS A 216 -3.89 17.71 4.06
N GLU A 217 -4.97 16.96 3.88
CA GLU A 217 -5.94 16.64 4.95
C GLU A 217 -5.44 15.48 5.82
N VAL A 218 -4.80 14.49 5.20
CA VAL A 218 -4.23 13.32 5.88
C VAL A 218 -2.73 13.22 5.63
N ASN A 219 -1.98 12.85 6.68
CA ASN A 219 -0.56 12.52 6.58
C ASN A 219 -0.20 11.32 7.48
N GLY A 220 0.99 10.78 7.25
CA GLY A 220 1.56 9.74 8.11
C GLY A 220 1.00 8.35 7.90
N LEU A 221 0.33 8.11 6.76
CA LEU A 221 -0.12 6.77 6.37
C LEU A 221 1.06 5.90 5.95
N LEU A 222 1.11 4.68 6.47
CA LEU A 222 2.23 3.75 6.23
C LEU A 222 2.48 3.50 4.73
N ILE A 223 1.42 3.33 3.94
CA ILE A 223 1.52 3.12 2.49
C ILE A 223 2.21 4.29 1.78
N ASP A 224 1.84 5.52 2.13
CA ASP A 224 2.38 6.72 1.49
C ASP A 224 3.84 6.93 1.92
N GLN A 225 4.15 6.65 3.20
CA GLN A 225 5.52 6.67 3.70
C GLN A 225 6.42 5.68 2.96
N ALA A 226 5.97 4.43 2.82
CA ALA A 226 6.74 3.38 2.16
C ALA A 226 7.00 3.70 0.68
N LEU A 227 5.97 4.14 -0.05
CA LEU A 227 6.11 4.49 -1.46
C LEU A 227 7.02 5.70 -1.67
N VAL A 228 6.88 6.75 -0.85
CA VAL A 228 7.76 7.92 -0.91
C VAL A 228 9.20 7.56 -0.55
N GLY A 229 9.41 6.73 0.47
CA GLY A 229 10.74 6.22 0.84
C GLY A 229 11.43 5.53 -0.34
N GLN A 230 10.71 4.64 -1.04
CA GLN A 230 11.23 3.97 -2.25
C GLN A 230 11.51 4.95 -3.39
N ALA A 231 10.61 5.91 -3.62
CA ALA A 231 10.80 6.95 -4.63
C ALA A 231 12.06 7.79 -4.36
N LEU A 232 12.29 8.20 -3.11
CA LEU A 232 13.50 8.93 -2.71
C LEU A 232 14.77 8.12 -2.94
N LEU A 233 14.75 6.82 -2.59
CA LEU A 233 15.87 5.92 -2.89
C LEU A 233 16.12 5.76 -4.39
N ARG A 234 15.06 5.76 -5.21
CA ARG A 234 15.19 5.74 -6.68
C ARG A 234 15.87 7.00 -7.20
N VAL A 235 15.50 8.18 -6.71
CA VAL A 235 16.13 9.45 -7.09
C VAL A 235 17.58 9.52 -6.60
N TYR A 236 17.85 9.08 -5.37
CA TYR A 236 19.20 8.97 -4.83
C TYR A 236 20.09 8.11 -5.74
N LYS A 237 19.67 6.90 -6.11
CA LYS A 237 20.46 6.01 -6.97
C LYS A 237 20.69 6.57 -8.38
N LYS A 238 19.79 7.43 -8.86
CA LYS A 238 19.92 8.06 -10.18
C LYS A 238 20.88 9.26 -10.18
N THR A 239 20.95 9.99 -9.07
CA THR A 239 21.63 11.29 -8.98
C THR A 239 22.87 11.28 -8.08
N TRP A 240 22.95 10.32 -7.17
CA TRP A 240 23.87 10.25 -6.04
C TRP A 240 23.83 11.47 -5.11
N ASP A 241 22.73 12.23 -5.12
CA ASP A 241 22.54 13.37 -4.23
C ASP A 241 22.05 12.90 -2.86
N GLN A 242 22.92 13.03 -1.86
CA GLN A 242 22.73 12.54 -0.51
C GLN A 242 21.45 13.06 0.16
N LYS A 243 20.94 14.24 -0.25
CA LYS A 243 19.71 14.81 0.34
C LYS A 243 18.51 13.86 0.22
N TYR A 244 18.45 13.05 -0.84
CA TYR A 244 17.35 12.11 -1.05
C TYR A 244 17.46 10.89 -0.14
N LEU A 245 18.67 10.39 0.10
CA LEU A 245 18.91 9.31 1.06
C LEU A 245 18.61 9.79 2.50
N ASP A 246 19.04 11.00 2.85
CA ASP A 246 18.77 11.59 4.16
C ASP A 246 17.26 11.77 4.40
N LEU A 247 16.51 12.19 3.38
CA LEU A 247 15.05 12.27 3.44
C LEU A 247 14.39 10.89 3.54
N ALA A 248 14.89 9.88 2.83
CA ALA A 248 14.37 8.51 2.95
C ALA A 248 14.58 7.97 4.37
N MET A 249 15.75 8.18 4.96
CA MET A 249 16.03 7.84 6.35
C MET A 249 15.13 8.60 7.33
N LYS A 250 14.79 9.86 7.03
CA LYS A 250 13.87 10.65 7.85
C LYS A 250 12.43 10.13 7.81
N VAL A 251 11.95 9.73 6.63
CA VAL A 251 10.67 9.03 6.46
C VAL A 251 10.66 7.72 7.25
N TYR A 252 11.75 6.95 7.20
CA TYR A 252 11.90 5.77 8.04
C TYR A 252 11.82 6.09 9.54
N THR A 253 12.52 7.12 10.02
CA THR A 253 12.45 7.53 11.43
C THR A 253 11.01 7.82 11.84
N TYR A 254 10.23 8.50 11.00
CA TYR A 254 8.80 8.70 11.28
C TYR A 254 8.03 7.38 11.42
N ILE A 255 8.22 6.44 10.48
CA ILE A 255 7.58 5.11 10.52
C ILE A 255 7.95 4.39 11.83
N LYS A 256 9.24 4.36 12.17
CA LYS A 256 9.74 3.70 13.37
C LYS A 256 9.15 4.29 14.65
N ASP A 257 9.10 5.62 14.76
CA ASP A 257 8.72 6.30 15.99
C ASP A 257 7.19 6.36 16.19
N ASN A 258 6.40 6.29 15.12
CA ASN A 258 4.94 6.49 15.19
C ASN A 258 4.11 5.27 14.78
N LEU A 259 4.64 4.37 13.95
CA LEU A 259 3.88 3.29 13.31
C LEU A 259 4.36 1.89 13.69
N LYS A 260 5.57 1.72 14.24
CA LYS A 260 6.06 0.41 14.64
C LYS A 260 5.19 -0.20 15.74
N GLY A 261 4.59 -1.36 15.47
CA GLY A 261 3.91 -2.23 16.44
C GLY A 261 4.82 -3.38 16.88
N ASP A 262 4.29 -4.41 17.54
CA ASP A 262 5.07 -5.57 17.98
C ASP A 262 5.34 -6.57 16.85
N LEU A 263 4.31 -6.88 16.06
CA LEU A 263 4.38 -7.89 14.98
C LEU A 263 4.54 -7.28 13.59
N GLY A 264 4.14 -6.03 13.40
CA GLY A 264 4.21 -5.32 12.11
C GLY A 264 4.22 -3.81 12.31
N PHE A 265 3.78 -3.08 11.28
CA PHE A 265 3.63 -1.63 11.30
C PHE A 265 2.17 -1.25 11.14
N ARG A 266 1.69 -0.36 12.01
CA ARG A 266 0.33 0.18 12.01
C ARG A 266 0.14 1.02 10.74
N ASP A 267 -1.06 0.99 10.19
CA ASP A 267 -1.41 1.75 8.99
C ASP A 267 -1.38 3.27 9.20
N ILE A 268 -1.70 3.74 10.42
CA ILE A 268 -1.66 5.15 10.82
C ILE A 268 -1.37 5.30 12.33
N LYS A 269 -0.89 6.48 12.76
CA LYS A 269 -0.81 6.87 14.18
C LYS A 269 -2.21 6.89 14.81
N PRO A 270 -2.39 6.54 16.10
CA PRO A 270 -3.68 6.67 16.77
C PRO A 270 -4.17 8.13 16.77
N LEU A 271 -5.35 8.37 16.21
CA LEU A 271 -6.02 9.68 16.19
C LEU A 271 -7.28 9.69 17.07
N ASP A 272 -7.94 8.54 17.18
CA ASP A 272 -9.22 8.34 17.87
C ASP A 272 -9.39 6.88 18.34
N GLU A 273 -10.52 6.53 18.96
CA GLU A 273 -10.75 5.16 19.46
C GLU A 273 -10.75 4.09 18.35
N VAL A 274 -11.05 4.47 17.10
CA VAL A 274 -11.06 3.53 15.97
C VAL A 274 -9.64 3.19 15.53
N THR A 275 -8.81 4.22 15.39
CA THR A 275 -7.42 4.13 14.93
C THR A 275 -6.45 3.78 16.06
N LYS A 276 -6.91 3.75 17.31
CA LYS A 276 -6.18 3.16 18.45
C LYS A 276 -6.03 1.66 18.33
N GLU A 277 -7.02 0.97 17.77
CA GLU A 277 -6.89 -0.45 17.48
C GLU A 277 -5.81 -0.66 16.41
N GLU A 278 -4.83 -1.51 16.73
CA GLU A 278 -3.73 -1.82 15.82
C GLU A 278 -4.27 -2.54 14.59
N PHE A 279 -3.95 -2.02 13.42
CA PHE A 279 -4.22 -2.70 12.16
C PHE A 279 -2.96 -2.69 11.32
N TYR A 280 -2.48 -3.89 10.98
CA TYR A 280 -1.35 -4.07 10.09
C TYR A 280 -1.90 -4.30 8.68
N GLU A 281 -2.26 -3.20 8.01
CA GLU A 281 -2.83 -3.28 6.66
C GLU A 281 -1.81 -3.99 5.72
N PRO A 282 -2.21 -5.10 5.05
CA PRO A 282 -1.28 -5.96 4.33
C PRO A 282 -0.49 -5.28 3.21
N ILE A 283 -1.15 -4.44 2.40
CA ILE A 283 -0.47 -3.77 1.27
C ILE A 283 0.56 -2.77 1.79
N SER A 284 0.21 -2.00 2.83
CA SER A 284 1.09 -1.02 3.47
C SER A 284 2.32 -1.68 4.10
N ASN A 285 2.15 -2.81 4.78
CA ASN A 285 3.26 -3.55 5.38
C ASN A 285 4.15 -4.19 4.30
N SER A 286 3.58 -4.76 3.24
CA SER A 286 4.36 -5.35 2.17
C SER A 286 5.15 -4.31 1.35
N GLU A 287 4.60 -3.11 1.11
CA GLU A 287 5.37 -1.98 0.53
C GLU A 287 6.45 -1.47 1.47
N THR A 288 6.20 -1.49 2.78
CA THR A 288 7.21 -1.14 3.79
C THR A 288 8.35 -2.16 3.78
N ALA A 289 8.05 -3.45 3.62
CA ALA A 289 9.07 -4.50 3.47
C ALA A 289 9.99 -4.22 2.26
N ILE A 290 9.42 -3.82 1.12
CA ILE A 290 10.20 -3.42 -0.06
C ILE A 290 11.07 -2.21 0.28
N PHE A 291 10.49 -1.14 0.83
CA PHE A 291 11.23 0.06 1.20
C PHE A 291 12.43 -0.24 2.11
N LEU A 292 12.20 -0.98 3.20
CA LEU A 292 13.23 -1.29 4.18
C LEU A 292 14.30 -2.24 3.63
N SER A 293 13.93 -3.19 2.76
CA SER A 293 14.91 -4.05 2.08
C SER A 293 15.82 -3.25 1.15
N GLN A 294 15.30 -2.23 0.48
CA GLN A 294 16.11 -1.31 -0.34
C GLN A 294 17.01 -0.42 0.53
N LEU A 295 16.50 0.06 1.66
CA LEU A 295 17.24 0.91 2.59
C LEU A 295 18.39 0.13 3.26
N TRP A 296 18.16 -1.15 3.61
CA TRP A 296 19.20 -2.11 4.02
C TRP A 296 20.25 -2.28 2.93
N SER A 297 19.83 -2.50 1.68
CA SER A 297 20.75 -2.75 0.57
C SER A 297 21.74 -1.61 0.34
N VAL A 298 21.28 -0.37 0.55
CA VAL A 298 22.09 0.85 0.40
C VAL A 298 22.99 1.10 1.63
N ASN A 299 22.46 0.93 2.85
CA ASN A 299 23.18 1.31 4.08
C ASN A 299 23.96 0.17 4.76
N ASN A 300 23.66 -1.09 4.44
CA ASN A 300 24.15 -2.30 5.14
C ASN A 300 23.87 -2.31 6.66
N ASP A 301 22.79 -1.66 7.10
CA ASP A 301 22.35 -1.67 8.49
C ASP A 301 21.32 -2.78 8.71
N GLU A 302 21.70 -3.78 9.50
CA GLU A 302 20.89 -4.96 9.84
C GLU A 302 19.56 -4.62 10.52
N THR A 303 19.43 -3.43 11.13
CA THR A 303 18.15 -2.95 11.66
C THR A 303 17.08 -2.90 10.57
N TYR A 304 17.44 -2.39 9.39
CA TYR A 304 16.50 -2.31 8.27
C TYR A 304 16.13 -3.70 7.75
N LEU A 305 17.07 -4.66 7.76
CA LEU A 305 16.80 -6.03 7.36
C LEU A 305 15.79 -6.71 8.30
N LEU A 306 16.00 -6.59 9.61
CA LEU A 306 15.09 -7.14 10.62
C LEU A 306 13.70 -6.54 10.52
N GLU A 307 13.62 -5.22 10.31
CA GLU A 307 12.34 -4.53 10.16
C GLU A 307 11.65 -4.83 8.83
N ALA A 308 12.40 -5.04 7.75
CA ALA A 308 11.87 -5.51 6.47
C ALA A 308 11.22 -6.90 6.61
N LYS A 309 11.92 -7.84 7.28
CA LYS A 309 11.37 -9.19 7.55
C LYS A 309 10.09 -9.13 8.38
N LYS A 310 10.09 -8.32 9.44
CA LYS A 310 8.90 -8.09 10.27
C LYS A 310 7.70 -7.59 9.45
N ALA A 311 7.89 -6.56 8.63
CA ALA A 311 6.80 -6.04 7.78
C ALA A 311 6.31 -7.10 6.78
N MET A 312 7.24 -7.85 6.20
CA MET A 312 6.96 -8.91 5.23
C MET A 312 6.12 -10.03 5.86
N GLU A 313 6.54 -10.57 7.00
CA GLU A 313 5.83 -11.62 7.73
C GLU A 313 4.44 -11.18 8.22
N ALA A 314 4.31 -9.95 8.72
CA ALA A 314 3.02 -9.38 9.11
C ALA A 314 2.06 -9.30 7.91
N SER A 315 2.53 -8.79 6.77
CA SER A 315 1.72 -8.69 5.56
C SER A 315 1.29 -10.05 5.02
N TYR A 316 2.20 -11.02 4.99
CA TYR A 316 1.92 -12.38 4.52
C TYR A 316 0.95 -13.13 5.45
N THR A 317 1.05 -12.91 6.77
CA THR A 317 0.14 -13.54 7.74
C THR A 317 -1.32 -13.14 7.51
N ILE A 318 -1.56 -11.85 7.20
CA ILE A 318 -2.91 -11.29 7.08
C ILE A 318 -3.44 -11.39 5.65
N GLY A 319 -2.57 -11.17 4.66
CA GLY A 319 -2.93 -11.07 3.24
C GLY A 319 -2.24 -12.09 2.34
N GLY A 320 -1.73 -13.21 2.86
CA GLY A 320 -1.01 -14.22 2.06
C GLY A 320 -1.83 -14.89 0.95
N ASN A 321 -3.14 -14.68 0.93
CA ASN A 321 -4.09 -15.10 -0.11
C ASN A 321 -4.61 -13.94 -0.97
N ASP A 322 -4.16 -12.70 -0.73
CA ASP A 322 -4.51 -11.53 -1.53
C ASP A 322 -3.47 -11.34 -2.64
N ILE A 323 -3.93 -11.40 -3.89
CA ILE A 323 -3.07 -11.28 -5.08
C ILE A 323 -2.37 -9.93 -5.20
N ARG A 324 -2.82 -8.91 -4.48
CA ARG A 324 -2.14 -7.63 -4.38
C ARG A 324 -0.98 -7.69 -3.39
N VAL A 325 -1.04 -8.56 -2.38
CA VAL A 325 0.00 -8.65 -1.33
C VAL A 325 1.13 -9.60 -1.75
N ILE A 326 0.79 -10.76 -2.30
CA ILE A 326 1.75 -11.81 -2.72
C ILE A 326 2.92 -11.25 -3.55
N PRO A 327 2.72 -10.49 -4.65
CA PRO A 327 3.84 -9.99 -5.45
C PRO A 327 4.74 -9.03 -4.68
N ARG A 328 4.19 -8.24 -3.74
CA ARG A 328 4.99 -7.32 -2.91
C ARG A 328 5.86 -8.08 -1.92
N VAL A 329 5.29 -9.11 -1.28
CA VAL A 329 6.02 -10.04 -0.42
C VAL A 329 7.13 -10.74 -1.21
N ALA A 330 6.84 -11.23 -2.42
CA ALA A 330 7.83 -11.87 -3.29
C ALA A 330 8.98 -10.93 -3.66
N ILE A 331 8.67 -9.67 -4.04
CA ILE A 331 9.69 -8.65 -4.33
C ILE A 331 10.59 -8.40 -3.11
N ALA A 332 10.00 -8.20 -1.92
CA ALA A 332 10.78 -7.99 -0.70
C ALA A 332 11.61 -9.22 -0.33
N TYR A 333 11.06 -10.42 -0.46
CA TYR A 333 11.73 -11.69 -0.18
C TYR A 333 12.96 -11.86 -1.08
N LEU A 334 12.79 -11.65 -2.38
CA LEU A 334 13.88 -11.72 -3.36
C LEU A 334 14.95 -10.66 -3.10
N LYS A 335 14.54 -9.45 -2.72
CA LYS A 335 15.48 -8.39 -2.34
C LYS A 335 16.33 -8.77 -1.13
N ILE A 336 15.73 -9.43 -0.15
CA ILE A 336 16.40 -9.85 1.09
C ILE A 336 17.33 -11.05 0.84
N ASN A 337 16.85 -12.08 0.14
CA ASN A 337 17.54 -13.36 0.05
C ASN A 337 18.44 -13.50 -1.19
N GLU A 338 18.12 -12.78 -2.27
CA GLU A 338 18.83 -12.86 -3.54
C GLU A 338 19.39 -11.50 -4.00
N LEU A 339 19.68 -10.59 -3.08
CA LEU A 339 20.20 -9.26 -3.39
C LEU A 339 21.37 -9.31 -4.39
N ILE A 340 21.24 -8.57 -5.49
CA ILE A 340 22.31 -8.32 -6.45
C ILE A 340 22.70 -6.85 -6.35
N LYS A 341 23.96 -6.54 -6.00
CA LYS A 341 24.46 -5.17 -6.05
C LYS A 341 25.20 -4.93 -7.36
N SER A 342 24.79 -3.92 -8.10
CA SER A 342 25.30 -3.58 -9.43
C SER A 342 25.68 -2.11 -9.51
N ARG A 343 26.58 -1.75 -10.43
CA ARG A 343 26.86 -0.35 -10.78
C ARG A 343 25.80 0.23 -11.71
N GLU A 344 25.09 -0.63 -12.44
CA GLU A 344 24.13 -0.26 -13.46
C GLU A 344 22.79 -0.95 -13.27
N GLU A 345 21.73 -0.36 -13.83
CA GLU A 345 20.41 -0.97 -13.86
C GLU A 345 20.41 -2.21 -14.74
N ILE A 346 19.84 -3.30 -14.23
CA ILE A 346 19.59 -4.51 -15.01
C ILE A 346 18.09 -4.59 -15.25
N LYS A 347 17.71 -4.51 -16.51
CA LYS A 347 16.30 -4.45 -16.93
C LYS A 347 15.51 -5.64 -16.39
N ASP A 348 14.35 -5.35 -15.80
CA ASP A 348 13.39 -6.33 -15.28
C ASP A 348 13.94 -7.31 -14.23
N ASP A 349 15.05 -6.98 -13.56
CA ASP A 349 15.55 -7.78 -12.43
C ASP A 349 15.23 -7.10 -11.10
N ILE A 350 14.19 -7.57 -10.41
CA ILE A 350 13.72 -7.00 -9.15
C ILE A 350 14.69 -7.25 -7.99
N ARG A 351 15.70 -8.12 -8.13
CA ARG A 351 16.73 -8.37 -7.10
C ARG A 351 17.80 -7.30 -7.09
N VAL A 352 17.97 -6.58 -8.20
CA VAL A 352 19.09 -5.66 -8.40
C VAL A 352 18.93 -4.36 -7.64
N GLU A 353 20.01 -3.93 -6.98
CA GLU A 353 20.17 -2.63 -6.35
C GLU A 353 21.39 -1.93 -6.93
N VAL A 354 21.16 -0.72 -7.44
CA VAL A 354 22.23 0.12 -8.01
C VAL A 354 22.99 0.79 -6.88
N MET A 355 24.31 0.63 -6.88
CA MET A 355 25.24 1.15 -5.88
C MET A 355 26.27 2.05 -6.55
N LYS A 356 26.66 3.14 -5.86
CA LYS A 356 27.69 4.07 -6.36
C LYS A 356 29.02 3.36 -6.53
N GLU A 357 29.33 2.47 -5.58
CA GLU A 357 30.54 1.67 -5.55
C GLU A 357 30.17 0.24 -5.12
N ILE A 358 30.86 -0.73 -5.72
CA ILE A 358 30.81 -2.14 -5.34
C ILE A 358 32.25 -2.66 -5.25
N SER A 359 32.45 -3.73 -4.48
CA SER A 359 33.77 -4.31 -4.20
C SER A 359 34.42 -5.05 -5.37
N CYS A 360 33.74 -5.18 -6.51
CA CYS A 360 34.24 -5.95 -7.65
C CYS A 360 35.20 -5.15 -8.51
N GLU A 361 36.37 -5.69 -8.86
CA GLU A 361 37.32 -5.02 -9.74
C GLU A 361 36.83 -5.00 -11.20
N ASP A 362 36.23 -6.10 -11.66
CA ASP A 362 35.60 -6.19 -12.97
C ASP A 362 34.40 -5.24 -13.04
N LYS A 363 34.32 -4.49 -14.14
CA LYS A 363 33.27 -3.50 -14.39
C LYS A 363 31.92 -4.16 -14.65
N ASP A 364 31.94 -5.34 -15.27
CA ASP A 364 30.74 -6.08 -15.65
C ASP A 364 30.28 -7.07 -14.56
N ALA A 365 31.04 -7.18 -13.47
CA ALA A 365 30.70 -8.04 -12.35
C ALA A 365 29.70 -7.37 -11.38
N VAL A 366 28.87 -8.20 -10.78
CA VAL A 366 27.92 -7.84 -9.72
C VAL A 366 28.31 -8.52 -8.41
N VAL A 367 27.88 -7.97 -7.28
CA VAL A 367 27.99 -8.66 -5.99
C VAL A 367 26.72 -9.46 -5.75
N TYR A 368 26.87 -10.79 -5.65
CA TYR A 368 25.78 -11.71 -5.30
C TYR A 368 26.28 -12.66 -4.21
N LYS A 369 25.53 -12.78 -3.10
CA LYS A 369 25.90 -13.60 -1.93
C LYS A 369 27.34 -13.36 -1.44
N GLY A 370 27.77 -12.09 -1.46
CA GLY A 370 29.10 -11.65 -1.03
C GLY A 370 30.24 -11.96 -1.99
N LYS A 371 29.96 -12.47 -3.20
CA LYS A 371 30.96 -12.79 -4.23
C LYS A 371 30.76 -11.92 -5.46
N CYS A 372 31.87 -11.62 -6.14
CA CYS A 372 31.85 -11.00 -7.45
C CYS A 372 31.67 -12.07 -8.52
N VAL A 373 30.57 -11.97 -9.27
CA VAL A 373 30.18 -12.91 -10.32
C VAL A 373 29.66 -12.15 -11.53
N LYS A 374 29.62 -12.80 -12.69
CA LYS A 374 28.92 -12.22 -13.84
C LYS A 374 27.42 -12.40 -13.69
N ILE A 375 26.64 -11.49 -14.28
CA ILE A 375 25.18 -11.50 -14.11
C ILE A 375 24.51 -12.75 -14.69
N ASP A 376 25.07 -13.33 -15.75
CA ASP A 376 24.61 -14.57 -16.38
C ASP A 376 24.88 -15.82 -15.54
N GLU A 377 25.75 -15.73 -14.52
CA GLU A 377 26.03 -16.79 -13.55
C GLU A 377 25.05 -16.76 -12.36
N VAL A 378 24.25 -15.70 -12.21
CA VAL A 378 23.32 -15.55 -11.08
C VAL A 378 22.06 -16.39 -11.32
N GLN A 379 21.90 -17.44 -10.52
CA GLN A 379 20.69 -18.27 -10.49
C GLN A 379 19.73 -17.82 -9.39
N SER A 380 18.43 -17.80 -9.71
CA SER A 380 17.36 -17.60 -8.72
C SER A 380 17.01 -18.92 -8.04
N GLU A 381 16.53 -18.83 -6.80
CA GLU A 381 16.07 -19.97 -6.00
C GLU A 381 14.55 -20.20 -6.13
N LEU A 382 13.85 -19.40 -6.94
CA LEU A 382 12.42 -19.52 -7.24
C LEU A 382 12.07 -20.57 -8.31
#